data_AF-A0A9E5UUS1-F1
#
_entry.id   AF-A0A9E5UUS1-F1
#
_cell.length_a   1.000
_cell.length_b   1.000
_cell.length_c   1.000
_cell.angle_alpha   90.00
_cell.angle_beta   90.00
_cell.angle_gamma   90.00
#
_symmetry.space_group_name_H-M   'P 1'
#
loop_
_entity.id
_entity.type
_entity.pdbx_description
1 polymer ?
#
loop_
_entity_poly.entity_id
_entity_poly.type
_entity_poly.pdbx_seq_one_letter_code
_entity_poly.pdbx_strand_id
1 'polypeptide(L)'
;MRFEITTPTKAYILDATALEIESLTKSLSYTNTANQHMLKRHYNNHWMKNKNRAAWEAKKTELANAVHNCLLFEEDGKHYIRPGSVNYLNLAKSLVTSSVQYPTPKKVPWAKPLPFTLHPYQSISVEKLIEVKHGNVELCTGAGKSAIILQVCRETGFRTCIIAPSQSIFNELLEKFEHHLGKDKVGALGDGKRRIGKRFTVCIGDSLTNLKPGTEEYKFFQSMEMMIVDESHTWGAETLETYAMAS
;
A
#
# COMPACT_ATOMS: atom_id res chain seq x y z
N MET A 1 8.69 26.20 4.75
CA MET A 1 7.92 24.97 4.44
C MET A 1 7.64 24.09 5.67
N ARG A 2 6.38 23.68 5.87
CA ARG A 2 5.90 22.73 6.91
C ARG A 2 4.99 21.67 6.28
N PHE A 3 4.80 20.54 6.95
CA PHE A 3 3.94 19.45 6.51
C PHE A 3 2.84 19.16 7.53
N GLU A 4 1.60 19.07 7.07
CA GLU A 4 0.43 18.71 7.88
C GLU A 4 -0.22 17.45 7.32
N ILE A 5 -0.12 16.35 8.06
CA ILE A 5 -0.79 15.08 7.77
C ILE A 5 -2.23 15.20 8.26
N THR A 6 -3.15 15.36 7.32
CA THR A 6 -4.60 15.51 7.58
C THR A 6 -5.34 14.19 7.44
N THR A 7 -4.87 13.33 6.55
CA THR A 7 -5.39 11.97 6.35
C THR A 7 -4.21 10.99 6.26
N PRO A 8 -4.43 9.67 6.41
CA PRO A 8 -3.39 8.66 6.23
C PRO A 8 -2.74 8.65 4.84
N THR A 9 -3.31 9.37 3.87
CA THR A 9 -2.85 9.42 2.47
C THR A 9 -2.39 10.80 2.02
N LYS A 10 -2.67 11.87 2.78
CA LYS A 10 -2.36 13.25 2.39
C LYS A 10 -1.60 14.00 3.48
N ALA A 11 -0.39 14.42 3.14
CA ALA A 11 0.41 15.38 3.88
C ALA A 11 0.49 16.69 3.08
N TYR A 12 -0.28 17.69 3.46
CA TYR A 12 -0.30 19.00 2.80
C TYR A 12 0.95 19.79 3.15
N ILE A 13 1.42 20.55 2.16
CA ILE A 13 2.58 21.42 2.30
C ILE A 13 2.08 22.83 2.61
N LEU A 14 2.54 23.38 3.73
CA LEU A 14 2.20 24.70 4.22
C LEU A 14 3.43 25.62 4.17
N ASP A 15 3.19 26.92 3.99
CA ASP A 15 4.22 27.97 4.03
C ASP A 15 5.45 27.66 3.17
N ALA A 16 5.23 27.11 1.98
CA ALA A 16 6.28 26.84 1.01
C ALA A 16 6.35 27.99 -0.01
N THR A 17 7.56 28.44 -0.26
CA THR A 17 7.88 29.36 -1.35
C THR A 17 7.85 28.63 -2.69
N ALA A 18 7.68 29.37 -3.79
CA ALA A 18 7.71 28.80 -5.14
C ALA A 18 9.02 28.03 -5.43
N LEU A 19 10.15 28.53 -4.91
CA LEU A 19 11.46 27.88 -5.04
C LEU A 19 11.54 26.56 -4.25
N GLU A 20 10.96 26.50 -3.06
CA GLU A 20 10.88 25.25 -2.27
C GLU A 20 10.00 24.21 -2.97
N ILE A 21 8.86 24.63 -3.55
CA ILE A 21 8.00 23.75 -4.34
C ILE A 21 8.70 23.25 -5.60
N GLU A 22 9.44 24.10 -6.31
CA GLU A 22 10.21 23.69 -7.49
C GLU A 22 11.32 22.68 -7.11
N SER A 23 12.02 22.93 -6.00
CA SER A 23 13.04 22.02 -5.46
C SER A 23 12.45 20.66 -5.08
N LEU A 24 11.30 20.66 -4.39
CA LEU A 24 10.56 19.43 -4.07
C LEU A 24 10.07 18.70 -5.31
N THR A 25 9.57 19.43 -6.31
CA THR A 25 9.13 18.83 -7.57
C THR A 25 10.28 18.09 -8.24
N LYS A 26 11.48 18.68 -8.26
CA LYS A 26 12.68 18.03 -8.80
C LYS A 26 13.10 16.80 -8.00
N SER A 27 13.05 16.86 -6.67
CA SER A 27 13.47 15.73 -5.82
C SER A 27 12.45 14.57 -5.79
N LEU A 28 11.17 14.88 -6.00
CA LEU A 28 10.07 13.91 -6.01
C LEU A 28 9.67 13.45 -7.41
N SER A 29 10.40 13.88 -8.44
CA SER A 29 10.20 13.42 -9.81
C SER A 29 11.11 12.24 -10.13
N TYR A 30 10.56 11.24 -10.82
CA TYR A 30 11.33 10.08 -11.27
C TYR A 30 10.93 9.66 -12.68
N THR A 31 11.85 8.94 -13.32
CA THR A 31 11.61 8.31 -14.61
C THR A 31 11.23 6.86 -14.39
N ASN A 32 10.02 6.48 -14.81
CA ASN A 32 9.57 5.10 -14.79
C ASN A 32 10.27 4.33 -15.91
N THR A 33 11.30 3.58 -15.55
CA THR A 33 12.13 2.81 -16.48
C THR A 33 11.32 1.75 -17.23
N ALA A 34 10.36 1.09 -16.57
CA ALA A 34 9.49 0.11 -17.22
C ALA A 34 8.66 0.75 -18.34
N ASN A 35 8.03 1.90 -18.09
CA ASN A 35 7.30 2.65 -19.11
C ASN A 35 8.22 3.18 -20.21
N GLN A 36 9.44 3.59 -19.86
CA GLN A 36 10.45 3.98 -20.84
C GLN A 36 10.83 2.81 -21.77
N HIS A 37 11.01 1.61 -21.24
CA HIS A 37 11.26 0.40 -22.02
C HIS A 37 10.06 0.01 -22.90
N MET A 38 8.84 0.11 -22.35
CA MET A 38 7.61 -0.14 -23.12
C MET A 38 7.45 0.87 -24.26
N LEU A 39 7.74 2.15 -24.01
CA LEU A 39 7.71 3.20 -25.03
C LEU A 39 8.72 2.89 -26.16
N LYS A 40 9.96 2.53 -25.82
CA LYS A 40 10.99 2.11 -26.80
C LYS A 40 10.53 0.90 -27.63
N ARG A 41 9.91 -0.10 -26.99
CA ARG A 41 9.37 -1.27 -27.69
C ARG A 41 8.20 -0.90 -28.60
N HIS A 42 7.31 0.00 -28.15
CA HIS A 42 6.17 0.48 -28.92
C HIS A 42 6.59 1.29 -30.15
N TYR A 43 7.70 2.05 -30.04
CA TYR A 43 8.32 2.73 -31.19
C TYR A 43 8.68 1.76 -32.32
N ASN A 44 9.16 0.58 -31.98
CA ASN A 44 9.58 -0.46 -32.92
C ASN A 44 8.42 -1.33 -33.43
N ASN A 45 7.18 -1.10 -32.98
CA ASN A 45 6.01 -1.87 -33.41
C ASN A 45 5.45 -1.36 -34.75
N HIS A 46 6.19 -1.62 -35.83
CA HIS A 46 5.83 -1.22 -37.20
C HIS A 46 4.52 -1.84 -37.67
N TRP A 47 4.21 -3.06 -37.23
CA TRP A 47 2.96 -3.75 -37.59
C TRP A 47 1.73 -2.97 -37.12
N MET A 48 1.69 -2.57 -35.85
CA MET A 48 0.58 -1.80 -35.30
C MET A 48 0.50 -0.41 -35.94
N LYS A 49 1.65 0.23 -36.17
CA LYS A 49 1.74 1.53 -36.85
C LYS A 49 1.13 1.49 -38.26
N ASN A 50 1.35 0.39 -38.99
CA ASN A 50 0.82 0.22 -40.35
C ASN A 50 -0.65 -0.21 -40.36
N LYS A 51 -1.10 -1.00 -39.37
CA LYS A 51 -2.48 -1.49 -39.29
C LYS A 51 -3.46 -0.44 -38.75
N ASN A 52 -3.07 0.30 -37.72
CA ASN A 52 -3.91 1.34 -37.11
C ASN A 52 -3.02 2.43 -36.50
N ARG A 53 -2.74 3.46 -37.30
CA ARG A 53 -1.86 4.56 -36.91
C ARG A 53 -2.42 5.39 -35.76
N ALA A 54 -3.73 5.64 -35.75
CA ALA A 54 -4.37 6.41 -34.68
C ALA A 54 -4.23 5.72 -33.32
N ALA A 55 -4.48 4.41 -33.26
CA ALA A 55 -4.29 3.63 -32.04
C ALA A 55 -2.82 3.57 -31.60
N TRP A 56 -1.87 3.51 -32.56
CA TRP A 56 -0.45 3.53 -32.26
C TRP A 56 -0.02 4.88 -31.67
N GLU A 57 -0.48 6.01 -32.22
CA GLU A 57 -0.18 7.36 -31.73
C GLU A 57 -0.81 7.60 -30.35
N ALA A 58 -2.06 7.19 -30.13
CA ALA A 58 -2.72 7.27 -28.84
C ALA A 58 -1.93 6.53 -27.74
N LYS A 59 -1.52 5.28 -28.02
CA LYS A 59 -0.74 4.48 -27.06
C LYS A 59 0.68 5.04 -26.83
N LYS A 60 1.28 5.65 -27.86
CA LYS A 60 2.57 6.35 -27.72
C LYS A 60 2.43 7.53 -26.77
N THR A 61 1.41 8.37 -26.93
CA THR A 61 1.17 9.53 -26.07
C THR A 61 0.90 9.10 -24.63
N GLU A 62 0.08 8.07 -24.44
CA GLU A 62 -0.20 7.47 -23.13
C GLU A 62 1.11 7.02 -22.43
N LEU A 63 1.94 6.23 -23.12
CA LEU A 63 3.20 5.74 -22.58
C LEU A 63 4.18 6.88 -22.30
N ALA A 64 4.27 7.87 -23.19
CA ALA A 64 5.15 9.03 -23.02
C ALA A 64 4.78 9.85 -21.77
N ASN A 65 3.49 10.08 -21.54
CA ASN A 65 3.01 10.77 -20.34
C ASN A 65 3.31 9.96 -19.07
N ALA A 66 3.29 8.63 -19.15
CA ALA A 66 3.57 7.75 -18.02
C ALA A 66 5.08 7.55 -17.73
N VAL A 67 6.00 8.10 -18.54
CA VAL A 67 7.46 7.99 -18.30
C VAL A 67 7.90 8.88 -17.14
N HIS A 68 7.49 10.15 -17.14
CA HIS A 68 7.89 11.12 -16.13
C HIS A 68 6.79 11.28 -15.11
N ASN A 69 7.05 10.87 -13.86
CA ASN A 69 6.08 10.91 -12.78
C ASN A 69 6.59 11.81 -11.66
N CYS A 70 5.68 12.50 -10.98
CA CYS A 70 5.98 13.33 -9.82
C CYS A 70 5.14 12.84 -8.62
N LEU A 71 5.76 12.76 -7.44
CA LEU A 71 5.07 12.41 -6.18
C LEU A 71 4.54 13.64 -5.44
N LEU A 72 4.55 14.80 -6.09
CA LEU A 72 3.90 16.02 -5.64
C LEU A 72 2.55 16.14 -6.34
N PHE A 73 1.49 16.19 -5.56
CA PHE A 73 0.11 16.28 -6.03
C PHE A 73 -0.48 17.65 -5.72
N GLU A 74 -1.54 18.02 -6.43
CA GLU A 74 -2.27 19.27 -6.20
C GLU A 74 -3.77 18.99 -6.12
N GLU A 75 -4.42 19.56 -5.11
CA GLU A 75 -5.87 19.49 -4.91
C GLU A 75 -6.32 20.79 -4.27
N ASP A 76 -7.37 21.41 -4.82
CA ASP A 76 -7.92 22.69 -4.36
C ASP A 76 -6.88 23.81 -4.18
N GLY A 77 -5.88 23.85 -5.08
CA GLY A 77 -4.78 24.82 -5.05
C GLY A 77 -3.76 24.60 -3.93
N LYS A 78 -3.79 23.45 -3.25
CA LYS A 78 -2.81 23.05 -2.24
C LYS A 78 -1.97 21.89 -2.75
N HIS A 79 -0.66 21.95 -2.49
CA HIS A 79 0.23 20.85 -2.77
C HIS A 79 0.26 19.84 -1.62
N TYR A 80 0.32 18.56 -1.95
CA TYR A 80 0.47 17.49 -0.97
C TYR A 80 1.38 16.37 -1.47
N ILE A 81 1.92 15.61 -0.52
CA ILE A 81 2.64 14.37 -0.76
C ILE A 81 2.00 13.25 0.06
N ARG A 82 2.34 11.99 -0.24
CA ARG A 82 1.90 10.88 0.62
C ARG A 82 2.66 10.91 1.95
N PRO A 83 2.03 10.67 3.11
CA PRO A 83 2.69 10.71 4.41
C PRO A 83 3.92 9.80 4.52
N GLY A 84 3.90 8.63 3.87
CA GLY A 84 5.07 7.75 3.80
C GLY A 84 6.29 8.38 3.13
N SER A 85 6.09 9.33 2.21
CA SER A 85 7.17 10.05 1.51
C SER A 85 7.88 11.07 2.42
N VAL A 86 7.23 11.55 3.48
CA VAL A 86 7.79 12.55 4.40
C VAL A 86 9.08 12.06 5.05
N ASN A 87 9.16 10.78 5.38
CA ASN A 87 10.34 10.17 6.01
C ASN A 87 11.58 10.18 5.09
N TYR A 88 11.39 10.23 3.76
CA TYR A 88 12.50 10.27 2.80
C TYR A 88 13.05 11.68 2.60
N LEU A 89 12.34 12.71 3.08
CA LEU A 89 12.76 14.11 2.95
C LEU A 89 13.75 14.55 4.05
N ASN A 90 14.11 13.67 4.99
CA ASN A 90 15.04 13.94 6.11
C ASN A 90 14.71 15.25 6.86
N LEU A 91 13.42 15.54 7.03
CA LEU A 91 12.95 16.76 7.67
C LEU A 91 13.06 16.66 9.20
N ALA A 92 13.28 17.80 9.85
CA ALA A 92 13.16 17.88 11.30
C ALA A 92 11.72 17.52 11.72
N LYS A 93 11.56 16.72 12.79
CA LYS A 93 10.25 16.29 13.30
C LYS A 93 9.33 17.48 13.64
N SER A 94 9.90 18.64 14.02
CA SER A 94 9.16 19.87 14.30
C SER A 94 8.45 20.47 13.07
N LEU A 95 8.85 20.08 11.86
CA LEU A 95 8.24 20.54 10.61
C LEU A 95 7.07 19.66 10.17
N VAL A 96 6.81 18.55 10.86
CA VAL A 96 5.75 17.59 10.51
C VAL A 96 4.74 17.54 11.64
N THR A 97 3.49 17.83 11.32
CA THR A 97 2.36 17.75 12.24
C THR A 97 1.35 16.74 11.71
N SER A 98 0.65 16.03 12.59
CA SER A 98 -0.36 15.04 12.22
C SER A 98 -1.63 15.27 13.04
N SER A 99 -2.76 15.50 12.36
CA SER A 99 -4.08 15.57 12.98
C SER A 99 -4.81 14.23 12.94
N VAL A 100 -4.24 13.22 12.27
CA VAL A 100 -4.77 11.85 12.20
C VAL A 100 -4.75 11.19 13.58
N GLN A 101 -5.92 10.70 14.01
CA GLN A 101 -6.06 9.89 15.21
C GLN A 101 -5.92 8.41 14.84
N TYR A 102 -4.80 7.80 15.22
CA TYR A 102 -4.56 6.38 14.98
C TYR A 102 -5.22 5.53 16.08
N PRO A 103 -5.79 4.35 15.74
CA PRO A 103 -6.34 3.45 16.73
C PRO A 103 -5.26 2.95 17.69
N THR A 104 -5.65 2.69 18.94
CA THR A 104 -4.73 2.19 19.96
C THR A 104 -4.59 0.66 19.83
N PRO A 105 -3.37 0.13 19.72
CA PRO A 105 -3.13 -1.32 19.67
C PRO A 105 -3.81 -2.07 20.82
N LYS A 106 -4.59 -3.10 20.48
CA LYS A 106 -5.19 -4.03 21.44
C LYS A 106 -4.95 -5.46 21.02
N LYS A 107 -3.98 -6.08 21.70
CA LYS A 107 -3.55 -7.46 21.48
C LYS A 107 -4.70 -8.47 21.43
N VAL A 108 -4.66 -9.36 20.44
CA VAL A 108 -5.61 -10.47 20.27
C VAL A 108 -5.04 -11.75 20.87
N PRO A 109 -5.84 -12.54 21.60
CA PRO A 109 -5.40 -13.84 22.11
C PRO A 109 -5.18 -14.83 20.96
N TRP A 110 -4.17 -15.70 21.12
CA TRP A 110 -3.98 -16.84 20.23
C TRP A 110 -5.15 -17.83 20.39
N ALA A 111 -5.66 -18.34 19.27
CA ALA A 111 -6.40 -19.60 19.26
C ALA A 111 -5.44 -20.78 19.39
N LYS A 112 -4.30 -20.71 18.68
CA LYS A 112 -3.17 -21.62 18.85
C LYS A 112 -1.86 -20.84 18.71
N PRO A 113 -0.95 -20.89 19.69
CA PRO A 113 0.30 -20.14 19.61
C PRO A 113 1.19 -20.65 18.47
N LEU A 114 2.11 -19.79 18.03
CA LEU A 114 3.17 -20.21 17.12
C LEU A 114 4.01 -21.32 17.80
N PRO A 115 4.35 -22.40 17.08
CA PRO A 115 5.12 -23.51 17.64
C PRO A 115 6.62 -23.17 17.80
N PHE A 116 7.03 -21.96 17.44
CA PHE A 116 8.41 -21.48 17.46
C PHE A 116 8.47 -20.04 17.97
N THR A 117 9.65 -19.64 18.42
CA THR A 117 9.97 -18.24 18.73
C THR A 117 10.45 -17.52 17.48
N LEU A 118 10.05 -16.25 17.33
CA LEU A 118 10.56 -15.41 16.25
C LEU A 118 12.08 -15.24 16.36
N HIS A 119 12.76 -15.23 15.21
CA HIS A 119 14.16 -14.83 15.15
C HIS A 119 14.32 -13.35 15.52
N PRO A 120 15.49 -12.92 16.00
CA PRO A 120 15.71 -11.52 16.40
C PRO A 120 15.32 -10.49 15.32
N TYR A 121 15.65 -10.75 14.05
CA TYR A 121 15.29 -9.86 12.95
C TYR A 121 13.78 -9.77 12.71
N GLN A 122 13.03 -10.85 12.99
CA GLN A 122 11.57 -10.87 12.86
C GLN A 122 10.93 -10.07 14.00
N SER A 123 11.40 -10.25 15.24
CA SER A 123 10.91 -9.49 16.40
C SER A 123 11.15 -7.98 16.24
N ILE A 124 12.36 -7.60 15.82
CA ILE A 124 12.69 -6.19 15.53
C ILE A 124 11.80 -5.64 14.40
N SER A 125 11.52 -6.46 13.37
CA SER A 125 10.62 -6.06 12.29
C SER A 125 9.21 -5.79 12.81
N VAL A 126 8.68 -6.64 13.69
CA VAL A 126 7.36 -6.46 14.32
C VAL A 126 7.32 -5.17 15.13
N GLU A 127 8.30 -4.95 16.01
CA GLU A 127 8.38 -3.76 16.86
C GLU A 127 8.41 -2.48 16.03
N LYS A 128 9.30 -2.43 15.03
CA LYS A 128 9.41 -1.27 14.13
C LYS A 128 8.16 -1.06 13.29
N LEU A 129 7.51 -2.14 12.82
CA LEU A 129 6.26 -2.05 12.06
C LEU A 129 5.09 -1.51 12.89
N ILE A 130 5.05 -1.79 14.19
CA ILE A 130 4.01 -1.27 15.09
C ILE A 130 4.27 0.21 15.43
N GLU A 131 5.54 0.59 15.58
CA GLU A 131 5.95 1.96 15.83
C GLU A 131 5.72 2.86 14.61
N VAL A 132 6.14 2.38 13.43
CA VAL A 132 6.03 3.12 12.18
C VAL A 132 4.58 3.07 11.67
N LYS A 133 3.94 4.24 11.52
CA LYS A 133 2.54 4.30 11.03
C LYS A 133 2.43 3.88 9.57
N HIS A 134 3.40 4.31 8.77
CA HIS A 134 3.55 3.95 7.36
C HIS A 134 4.99 3.54 7.10
N GLY A 135 5.20 2.27 6.77
CA GLY A 135 6.54 1.74 6.53
C GLY A 135 6.50 0.41 5.79
N ASN A 136 7.70 -0.06 5.47
CA ASN A 136 7.93 -1.34 4.81
C ASN A 136 9.05 -2.08 5.52
N VAL A 137 9.07 -3.40 5.34
CA VAL A 137 10.16 -4.27 5.76
C VAL A 137 10.62 -5.04 4.53
N GLU A 138 11.92 -4.93 4.23
CA GLU A 138 12.55 -5.63 3.12
C GLU A 138 13.30 -6.84 3.65
N LEU A 139 12.82 -8.04 3.31
CA LEU A 139 13.38 -9.31 3.73
C LEU A 139 13.37 -10.29 2.56
N CYS A 140 14.39 -11.15 2.49
CA CYS A 140 14.47 -12.21 1.49
C CYS A 140 13.26 -13.16 1.55
N THR A 141 12.92 -13.75 0.42
CA THR A 141 11.95 -14.86 0.35
C THR A 141 12.38 -15.99 1.31
N GLY A 142 11.43 -16.56 2.04
CA GLY A 142 11.71 -17.59 3.04
C GLY A 142 12.15 -17.08 4.42
N ALA A 143 12.34 -15.77 4.62
CA ALA A 143 12.68 -15.19 5.93
C ALA A 143 11.51 -15.19 6.96
N GLY A 144 10.41 -15.89 6.67
CA GLY A 144 9.26 -15.99 7.57
C GLY A 144 8.39 -14.73 7.65
N LYS A 145 8.25 -13.98 6.54
CA LYS A 145 7.37 -12.78 6.45
C LYS A 145 5.95 -13.05 6.95
N SER A 146 5.38 -14.23 6.67
CA SER A 146 4.04 -14.60 7.17
C SER A 146 3.95 -14.58 8.70
N ALA A 147 5.02 -14.97 9.41
CA ALA A 147 5.04 -14.95 10.88
C ALA A 147 5.10 -13.51 11.42
N ILE A 148 5.83 -12.63 10.73
CA ILE A 148 5.86 -11.18 11.03
C ILE A 148 4.47 -10.58 10.85
N ILE A 149 3.84 -10.82 9.69
CA ILE A 149 2.48 -10.31 9.38
C ILE A 149 1.48 -10.77 10.44
N LEU A 150 1.50 -12.06 10.79
CA LEU A 150 0.63 -12.63 11.81
C LEU A 150 0.87 -11.99 13.19
N GLN A 151 2.13 -11.79 13.57
CA GLN A 151 2.49 -11.20 14.86
C GLN A 151 2.07 -9.73 14.93
N VAL A 152 2.30 -8.94 13.87
CA VAL A 152 1.85 -7.54 13.80
C VAL A 152 0.33 -7.48 13.95
N CYS A 153 -0.43 -8.27 13.17
CA CYS A 153 -1.89 -8.32 13.27
C CYS A 153 -2.37 -8.70 14.68
N ARG A 154 -1.67 -9.61 15.34
CA ARG A 154 -2.01 -10.04 16.69
C ARG A 154 -1.72 -8.97 17.73
N GLU A 155 -0.55 -8.35 17.70
CA GLU A 155 -0.12 -7.36 18.69
C GLU A 155 -0.92 -6.05 18.55
N THR A 156 -1.26 -5.65 17.33
CA THR A 156 -2.12 -4.48 17.10
C THR A 156 -3.59 -4.78 17.31
N GLY A 157 -4.05 -5.96 16.88
CA GLY A 157 -5.46 -6.36 16.89
C GLY A 157 -6.37 -5.50 16.02
N PHE A 158 -5.79 -4.70 15.13
CA PHE A 158 -6.50 -3.84 14.21
C PHE A 158 -7.35 -4.65 13.23
N ARG A 159 -8.45 -4.05 12.78
CA ARG A 159 -9.20 -4.51 11.62
C ARG A 159 -8.30 -4.41 10.39
N THR A 160 -7.81 -5.56 9.92
CA THR A 160 -6.71 -5.62 8.97
C THR A 160 -7.13 -6.23 7.65
N CYS A 161 -6.75 -5.58 6.56
CA CYS A 161 -6.72 -6.14 5.21
C CYS A 161 -5.30 -6.66 4.90
N ILE A 162 -5.16 -7.96 4.65
CA ILE A 162 -3.89 -8.61 4.31
C ILE A 162 -3.94 -8.99 2.83
N ILE A 163 -3.16 -8.32 2.00
CA ILE A 163 -3.14 -8.49 0.55
C ILE A 163 -2.02 -9.47 0.18
N ALA A 164 -2.41 -10.59 -0.42
CA ALA A 164 -1.53 -11.59 -1.00
C ALA A 164 -1.37 -11.36 -2.51
N PRO A 165 -0.17 -11.55 -3.08
CA PRO A 165 0.10 -11.34 -4.49
C PRO A 165 -0.37 -12.50 -5.39
N SER A 166 -0.65 -13.67 -4.81
CA SER A 166 -1.07 -14.86 -5.55
C SER A 166 -2.07 -15.71 -4.77
N GLN A 167 -2.77 -16.60 -5.48
CA GLN A 167 -3.68 -17.58 -4.89
C GLN A 167 -2.98 -18.55 -3.92
N SER A 168 -1.74 -18.96 -4.21
CA SER A 168 -0.99 -19.86 -3.33
C SER A 168 -0.65 -19.21 -1.99
N ILE A 169 -0.12 -17.98 -2.03
CA ILE A 169 0.21 -17.20 -0.82
C ILE A 169 -1.06 -16.85 -0.05
N PHE A 170 -2.15 -16.52 -0.76
CA PHE A 170 -3.45 -16.29 -0.15
C PHE A 170 -3.93 -17.49 0.67
N ASN A 171 -3.88 -18.70 0.09
CA ASN A 171 -4.34 -19.91 0.78
C ASN A 171 -3.44 -20.24 1.98
N GLU A 172 -2.12 -20.08 1.84
CA GLU A 172 -1.16 -20.27 2.94
C GLU A 172 -1.39 -19.28 4.10
N LEU A 173 -1.54 -17.99 3.79
CA LEU A 173 -1.81 -16.97 4.81
C LEU A 173 -3.17 -17.21 5.47
N LEU A 174 -4.20 -17.53 4.69
CA LEU A 174 -5.52 -17.81 5.22
C LEU A 174 -5.50 -18.98 6.21
N GLU A 175 -4.85 -20.09 5.85
CA GLU A 175 -4.71 -21.24 6.73
C GLU A 175 -3.99 -20.89 8.04
N LYS A 176 -2.84 -20.19 7.95
CA LYS A 176 -2.08 -19.75 9.13
C LYS A 176 -2.90 -18.84 10.04
N PHE A 177 -3.61 -17.87 9.47
CA PHE A 177 -4.45 -16.95 10.22
C PHE A 177 -5.61 -17.69 10.91
N GLU A 178 -6.33 -18.54 10.18
CA GLU A 178 -7.42 -19.34 10.73
C GLU A 178 -6.95 -20.26 11.86
N HIS A 179 -5.79 -20.91 11.67
CA HIS A 179 -5.20 -21.82 12.64
C HIS A 179 -4.78 -21.11 13.93
N HIS A 180 -4.11 -19.97 13.80
CA HIS A 180 -3.49 -19.30 14.94
C HIS A 180 -4.40 -18.27 15.61
N LEU A 181 -5.24 -17.55 14.88
CA LEU A 181 -6.09 -16.47 15.42
C LEU A 181 -7.57 -16.86 15.56
N GLY A 182 -7.98 -17.95 14.90
CA GLY A 182 -9.33 -18.51 14.95
C GLY A 182 -10.17 -18.16 13.71
N LYS A 183 -10.88 -19.16 13.17
CA LYS A 183 -11.75 -19.04 12.00
C LYS A 183 -12.87 -18.00 12.16
N ASP A 184 -13.32 -17.77 13.38
CA ASP A 184 -14.36 -16.80 13.70
C ASP A 184 -13.93 -15.35 13.44
N LYS A 185 -12.62 -15.06 13.53
CA LYS A 185 -12.03 -13.72 13.36
C LYS A 185 -11.44 -13.47 11.97
N VAL A 186 -11.34 -14.51 11.14
CA VAL A 186 -10.61 -14.47 9.86
C VAL A 186 -11.55 -14.60 8.67
N GLY A 187 -11.50 -13.61 7.80
CA GLY A 187 -12.22 -13.50 6.54
C GLY A 187 -11.33 -13.79 5.34
N ALA A 188 -11.95 -13.91 4.18
CA ALA A 188 -11.29 -14.23 2.93
C ALA A 188 -11.98 -13.54 1.75
N LEU A 189 -11.22 -12.91 0.85
CA LEU A 189 -11.70 -12.40 -0.44
C LEU A 189 -10.77 -12.81 -1.58
N GLY A 190 -11.23 -13.71 -2.43
CA GLY A 190 -10.45 -14.24 -3.56
C GLY A 190 -10.56 -15.76 -3.64
N ASP A 191 -10.13 -16.34 -4.77
CA ASP A 191 -10.22 -17.78 -5.02
C ASP A 191 -11.65 -18.34 -4.82
N GLY A 192 -12.66 -17.61 -5.32
CA GLY A 192 -14.08 -17.93 -5.12
C GLY A 192 -14.60 -17.74 -3.69
N LYS A 193 -13.75 -17.41 -2.70
CA LYS A 193 -14.15 -17.18 -1.31
C LYS A 193 -14.56 -15.73 -1.10
N ARG A 194 -15.70 -15.53 -0.42
CA ARG A 194 -16.26 -14.22 -0.09
C ARG A 194 -16.80 -14.19 1.35
N ARG A 195 -15.89 -14.09 2.32
CA ARG A 195 -16.17 -14.02 3.75
C ARG A 195 -15.62 -12.71 4.31
N ILE A 196 -16.42 -11.65 4.24
CA ILE A 196 -16.09 -10.32 4.75
C ILE A 196 -16.71 -10.11 6.16
N GLY A 197 -16.53 -8.92 6.75
CA GLY A 197 -17.07 -8.61 8.08
C GLY A 197 -16.24 -9.18 9.24
N LYS A 198 -15.04 -9.67 8.96
CA LYS A 198 -14.13 -10.27 9.94
C LYS A 198 -13.04 -9.29 10.37
N ARG A 199 -12.41 -9.55 11.51
CA ARG A 199 -11.37 -8.66 12.05
C ARG A 199 -10.13 -8.67 11.15
N PHE A 200 -9.69 -9.84 10.73
CA PHE A 200 -8.59 -9.99 9.78
C PHE A 200 -9.17 -10.52 8.48
N THR A 201 -8.90 -9.90 7.34
CA THR A 201 -9.35 -10.39 6.04
C THR A 201 -8.16 -10.55 5.13
N VAL A 202 -7.86 -11.80 4.75
CA VAL A 202 -6.86 -12.10 3.73
C VAL A 202 -7.52 -11.96 2.37
N CYS A 203 -6.88 -11.27 1.42
CA CYS A 203 -7.42 -11.08 0.08
C CYS A 203 -6.36 -11.22 -1.01
N ILE A 204 -6.78 -11.71 -2.17
CA ILE A 204 -5.96 -11.62 -3.38
C ILE A 204 -6.08 -10.19 -3.90
N GLY A 205 -4.95 -9.59 -4.24
CA GLY A 205 -4.89 -8.24 -4.79
C GLY A 205 -5.93 -7.99 -5.89
N ASP A 206 -5.91 -8.77 -6.95
CA ASP A 206 -6.86 -8.63 -8.07
C ASP A 206 -8.34 -8.72 -7.65
N SER A 207 -8.66 -9.47 -6.60
CA SER A 207 -10.04 -9.54 -6.10
C SER A 207 -10.45 -8.25 -5.38
N LEU A 208 -9.50 -7.58 -4.72
CA LEU A 208 -9.70 -6.30 -4.07
C LEU A 208 -9.88 -5.16 -5.08
N THR A 209 -9.09 -5.10 -6.15
CA THR A 209 -9.20 -4.05 -7.18
C THR A 209 -10.51 -4.12 -7.97
N ASN A 210 -11.11 -5.30 -8.07
CA ASN A 210 -12.38 -5.51 -8.78
C ASN A 210 -13.63 -5.15 -7.95
N LEU A 211 -13.48 -4.69 -6.70
CA LEU A 211 -14.62 -4.23 -5.91
C LEU A 211 -15.20 -2.94 -6.49
N LYS A 212 -16.53 -2.91 -6.62
CA LYS A 212 -17.23 -1.73 -7.14
C LYS A 212 -17.41 -0.68 -6.03
N PRO A 213 -17.10 0.60 -6.30
CA PRO A 213 -17.39 1.68 -5.36
C PRO A 213 -18.84 1.68 -4.90
N GLY A 214 -19.07 1.93 -3.61
CA GLY A 214 -20.39 2.00 -2.99
C GLY A 214 -20.98 0.65 -2.54
N THR A 215 -20.39 -0.49 -2.91
CA THR A 215 -20.78 -1.82 -2.39
C THR A 215 -20.45 -1.97 -0.90
N GLU A 216 -21.13 -2.91 -0.23
CA GLU A 216 -20.85 -3.21 1.19
C GLU A 216 -19.42 -3.70 1.39
N GLU A 217 -18.88 -4.49 0.46
CA GLU A 217 -17.48 -4.93 0.53
C GLU A 217 -16.54 -3.76 0.43
N TYR A 218 -16.77 -2.86 -0.53
CA TYR A 218 -15.94 -1.68 -0.71
C TYR A 218 -15.89 -0.82 0.57
N LYS A 219 -17.07 -0.54 1.17
CA LYS A 219 -17.17 0.17 2.45
C LYS A 219 -16.50 -0.58 3.60
N PHE A 220 -16.60 -1.92 3.62
CA PHE A 220 -15.95 -2.74 4.63
C PHE A 220 -14.42 -2.59 4.58
N PHE A 221 -13.80 -2.68 3.40
CA PHE A 221 -12.35 -2.52 3.25
C PHE A 221 -11.87 -1.09 3.50
N GLN A 222 -12.70 -0.10 3.16
CA GLN A 222 -12.48 1.31 3.50
C GLN A 222 -12.44 1.56 5.01
N SER A 223 -13.24 0.82 5.78
CA SER A 223 -13.29 0.93 7.26
C SER A 223 -12.19 0.13 7.99
N MET A 224 -11.19 -0.39 7.28
CA MET A 224 -10.08 -1.12 7.91
C MET A 224 -9.09 -0.15 8.55
N GLU A 225 -8.54 -0.55 9.69
CA GLU A 225 -7.58 0.22 10.47
C GLU A 225 -6.14 0.01 9.98
N MET A 226 -5.88 -1.11 9.31
CA MET A 226 -4.55 -1.47 8.84
C MET A 226 -4.62 -2.21 7.51
N MET A 227 -3.67 -1.90 6.62
CA MET A 227 -3.44 -2.63 5.38
C MET A 227 -2.01 -3.15 5.35
N ILE A 228 -1.86 -4.44 5.05
CA ILE A 228 -0.56 -5.09 4.88
C ILE A 228 -0.54 -5.70 3.48
N VAL A 229 0.51 -5.38 2.70
CA VAL A 229 0.72 -5.96 1.38
C VAL A 229 1.96 -6.84 1.42
N ASP A 230 1.78 -8.14 1.21
CA ASP A 230 2.92 -9.02 0.95
C ASP A 230 3.37 -8.86 -0.50
N GLU A 231 4.69 -8.89 -0.72
CA GLU A 231 5.32 -8.53 -1.99
C GLU A 231 4.82 -7.20 -2.57
N SER A 232 4.84 -6.15 -1.73
CA SER A 232 4.32 -4.81 -2.05
C SER A 232 4.87 -4.18 -3.32
N HIS A 233 6.02 -4.64 -3.83
CA HIS A 233 6.58 -4.22 -5.11
C HIS A 233 5.70 -4.60 -6.32
N THR A 234 4.78 -5.55 -6.15
CA THR A 234 3.79 -5.96 -7.18
C THR A 234 2.51 -5.13 -7.15
N TRP A 235 2.34 -4.26 -6.15
CA TRP A 235 1.08 -3.58 -5.87
C TRP A 235 1.13 -2.08 -6.22
N GLY A 236 0.12 -1.60 -6.93
CA GLY A 236 0.05 -0.20 -7.37
C GLY A 236 -0.25 0.78 -6.22
N ALA A 237 0.46 1.90 -6.19
CA ALA A 237 0.27 2.94 -5.17
C ALA A 237 -1.13 3.60 -5.21
N GLU A 238 -1.73 3.72 -6.39
CA GLU A 238 -3.10 4.25 -6.57
C GLU A 238 -4.15 3.37 -5.89
N THR A 239 -3.95 2.05 -5.94
CA THR A 239 -4.83 1.10 -5.27
C THR A 239 -4.73 1.21 -3.75
N LEU A 240 -3.53 1.43 -3.21
CA LEU A 240 -3.35 1.69 -1.77
C LEU A 240 -4.13 2.93 -1.34
N GLU A 241 -4.03 4.01 -2.11
CA GLU A 241 -4.71 5.27 -1.81
C GLU A 241 -6.23 5.10 -1.77
N THR A 242 -6.80 4.38 -2.73
CA THR A 242 -8.25 4.11 -2.81
C THR A 242 -8.82 3.51 -1.52
N TYR A 243 -8.06 2.64 -0.86
CA TYR A 243 -8.50 1.93 0.35
C TYR A 243 -8.00 2.54 1.65
N ALA A 244 -6.93 3.33 1.62
CA ALA A 244 -6.39 4.03 2.80
C ALA A 244 -7.06 5.39 3.07
N MET A 245 -7.82 5.96 2.12
CA MET A 245 -8.45 7.29 2.19
C MET A 245 -9.74 7.38 3.03
N ALA A 246 -10.22 6.30 3.63
CA ALA A 246 -11.61 6.23 4.12
C ALA A 246 -11.78 6.08 5.64
N SER A 247 -10.76 6.45 6.41
CA SER A 247 -10.84 6.62 7.87
C SER A 247 -11.11 8.06 8.25
#